data_AF-A0A0X8WKL9-F1
#
_entry.id   AF-A0A0X8WKL9-F1
#
_cell.length_a   1.000
_cell.length_b   1.000
_cell.length_c   1.000
_cell.angle_alpha   90.00
_cell.angle_beta   90.00
_cell.angle_gamma   90.00
#
_symmetry.space_group_name_H-M   'P 1'
#
loop_
_entity.id
_entity.type
_entity.pdbx_description
1 polymer ?
#
loop_
_entity_poly.entity_id
_entity_poly.type
_entity_poly.pdbx_seq_one_letter_code
_entity_poly.pdbx_strand_id
1 'polypeptide(L)'
;MIMSMSPLLFLLTLIGFLFIISLSLVILLESYLFAYLLFLLFISGLIMMLMYFCSIILSEKHLLVADIYVLSVFVLMILVSSNNSGHFFDFLGANKLVYFEFYKLLKYTMIPYSIYSVFYIGYLFLCLIVVYEIVSRCGGPLRMKS
;
A
#
# COMPACT_ATOMS: atom_id res chain seq x y z
N MET A 1 18.70 -13.69 5.76
CA MET A 1 18.11 -14.86 5.08
C MET A 1 16.67 -14.48 4.78
N ILE A 2 16.36 -14.10 3.55
CA ILE A 2 14.98 -13.78 3.14
C ILE A 2 14.20 -15.06 3.38
N MET A 3 13.42 -15.07 4.46
CA MET A 3 12.61 -16.21 4.84
C MET A 3 11.73 -16.54 3.64
N SER A 4 11.73 -17.81 3.25
CA SER A 4 10.75 -18.40 2.36
C SER A 4 9.39 -18.32 3.06
N MET A 5 8.85 -17.11 3.13
CA MET A 5 7.55 -16.87 3.72
C MET A 5 6.51 -17.43 2.79
N SER A 6 5.51 -18.09 3.35
CA SER A 6 4.34 -18.45 2.58
C SER A 6 3.76 -17.18 1.95
N PRO A 7 3.28 -17.25 0.70
CA PRO A 7 2.76 -16.08 -0.02
C PRO A 7 1.60 -15.41 0.74
N LEU A 8 0.84 -16.20 1.51
CA LEU A 8 -0.20 -15.69 2.40
C LEU A 8 0.38 -14.86 3.56
N LEU A 9 1.48 -15.32 4.18
CA LEU A 9 2.15 -14.54 5.22
C LEU A 9 2.73 -13.25 4.65
N PHE A 10 3.35 -13.32 3.47
CA PHE A 10 3.84 -12.12 2.80
C PHE A 10 2.72 -11.08 2.61
N LEU A 11 1.54 -11.53 2.18
CA LEU A 11 0.36 -10.68 2.06
C LEU A 11 -0.10 -10.11 3.40
N LEU A 12 -0.12 -10.92 4.47
CA LEU A 12 -0.44 -10.47 5.83
C LEU A 12 0.54 -9.39 6.31
N THR A 13 1.84 -9.58 6.08
CA THR A 13 2.86 -8.60 6.47
C THR A 13 2.71 -7.29 5.72
N LEU A 14 2.34 -7.34 4.43
CA LEU A 14 2.06 -6.14 3.65
C LEU A 14 0.84 -5.38 4.18
N ILE A 15 -0.23 -6.08 4.57
CA ILE A 15 -1.39 -5.45 5.23
C ILE A 15 -0.96 -4.78 6.54
N GLY A 16 -0.12 -5.45 7.34
CA GLY A 16 0.43 -4.90 8.57
C GLY A 16 1.22 -3.61 8.35
N PHE A 17 2.15 -3.61 7.38
CA PHE A 17 2.91 -2.40 7.01
C PHE A 17 2.01 -1.27 6.51
N LEU A 18 1.03 -1.59 5.68
CA LEU A 18 0.08 -0.60 5.17
C LEU A 18 -0.69 0.09 6.29
N PHE A 19 -1.14 -0.67 7.28
CA PHE A 19 -1.84 -0.11 8.43
C PHE A 19 -0.93 0.86 9.21
N ILE A 20 0.31 0.45 9.48
CA ILE A 20 1.30 1.30 10.18
C ILE A 20 1.57 2.59 9.40
N ILE A 21 1.79 2.49 8.09
CA ILE A 21 2.06 3.65 7.24
C ILE A 21 0.85 4.59 7.26
N SER A 22 -0.37 4.07 7.10
CA SER A 22 -1.58 4.89 7.11
C SER A 22 -1.79 5.61 8.44
N LEU A 23 -1.52 4.94 9.56
CA LEU A 23 -1.58 5.55 10.89
C LEU A 23 -0.48 6.61 11.07
N SER A 24 0.73 6.34 10.59
CA SER A 24 1.83 7.30 10.66
C SER A 24 1.54 8.58 9.87
N LEU A 25 0.86 8.50 8.72
CA LEU A 25 0.45 9.66 7.93
C LEU A 25 -0.60 10.53 8.66
N VAL A 26 -1.49 9.89 9.41
CA VAL A 26 -2.50 10.59 10.21
C VAL A 26 -1.87 11.26 11.43
N ILE A 27 -1.00 10.55 12.14
CA ILE A 27 -0.43 11.04 13.41
C ILE A 27 0.68 12.08 13.16
N LEU A 28 1.56 11.84 12.17
CA LEU A 28 2.73 12.69 11.93
C LEU A 28 2.45 13.91 11.05
N LEU A 29 1.57 13.74 10.05
CA LEU A 29 1.37 14.73 8.99
C LEU A 29 -0.05 15.30 8.98
N GLU A 30 -0.93 14.84 9.89
CA GLU A 30 -2.35 15.22 9.97
C GLU A 30 -3.09 15.09 8.63
N SER A 31 -2.60 14.20 7.75
CA SER A 31 -2.98 14.16 6.34
C SER A 31 -4.03 13.08 6.05
N TYR A 32 -5.27 13.33 6.43
CA TYR A 32 -6.34 12.33 6.43
C TYR A 32 -6.70 11.86 5.01
N LEU A 33 -6.78 12.77 4.04
CA LEU A 33 -7.18 12.43 2.68
C LEU A 33 -6.12 11.58 2.00
N PHE A 34 -4.85 11.93 2.18
CA PHE A 34 -3.73 11.17 1.61
C PHE A 34 -3.59 9.78 2.22
N ALA A 35 -3.76 9.64 3.54
CA ALA A 35 -3.79 8.35 4.19
C ALA A 35 -4.92 7.46 3.63
N TYR A 36 -6.10 8.04 3.40
CA TYR A 36 -7.24 7.33 2.83
C TYR A 36 -7.01 6.90 1.37
N LEU A 37 -6.49 7.78 0.51
CA LEU A 37 -6.16 7.45 -0.88
C LEU A 37 -5.10 6.34 -0.97
N LEU A 38 -4.06 6.41 -0.13
CA LEU A 38 -3.03 5.39 -0.06
C LEU A 38 -3.63 4.05 0.35
N PHE A 39 -4.45 4.03 1.40
CA PHE A 39 -5.11 2.83 1.88
C PHE A 39 -5.97 2.16 0.79
N LEU A 40 -6.81 2.93 0.09
CA LEU A 40 -7.65 2.42 -1.00
C LEU A 40 -6.82 1.82 -2.16
N LEU A 41 -5.80 2.55 -2.62
CA LEU A 41 -4.99 2.13 -3.76
C LEU A 41 -4.31 0.80 -3.46
N PHE A 42 -3.67 0.68 -2.31
CA PHE A 42 -2.93 -0.53 -1.97
C PHE A 42 -3.86 -1.69 -1.60
N ILE A 43 -5.01 -1.48 -0.96
CA ILE A 43 -5.99 -2.56 -0.77
C ILE A 43 -6.44 -3.16 -2.11
N SER A 44 -6.69 -2.31 -3.12
CA SER A 44 -7.08 -2.80 -4.45
C SER A 44 -6.02 -3.71 -5.07
N GLY A 45 -4.73 -3.36 -4.91
CA GLY A 45 -3.61 -4.20 -5.35
C GLY A 45 -3.47 -5.49 -4.53
N LEU A 46 -3.63 -5.41 -3.21
CA LEU A 46 -3.52 -6.57 -2.32
C LEU A 46 -4.61 -7.61 -2.61
N ILE A 47 -5.83 -7.20 -2.94
CA ILE A 47 -6.90 -8.13 -3.33
C ILE A 47 -6.55 -8.88 -4.62
N MET A 48 -5.97 -8.19 -5.62
CA MET A 48 -5.51 -8.83 -6.87
C MET A 48 -4.41 -9.86 -6.60
N MET A 49 -3.46 -9.52 -5.73
CA MET A 49 -2.39 -10.44 -5.31
C MET A 49 -2.95 -11.64 -4.55
N LEU A 50 -3.95 -11.43 -3.70
CA LEU A 50 -4.63 -12.51 -2.97
C LEU A 50 -5.30 -13.49 -3.92
N MET A 51 -6.04 -12.99 -4.92
CA MET A 51 -6.67 -13.85 -5.94
C MET A 51 -5.64 -14.69 -6.71
N TYR A 52 -4.51 -14.09 -7.08
CA TYR A 52 -3.45 -14.80 -7.77
C TYR A 52 -2.85 -15.92 -6.89
N PHE A 53 -2.52 -15.64 -5.63
CA PHE A 53 -1.95 -16.65 -4.75
C PHE A 53 -2.94 -17.74 -4.33
N CYS A 54 -4.22 -17.41 -4.13
CA CYS A 54 -5.26 -18.41 -3.89
C CYS A 54 -5.39 -19.41 -5.06
N SER A 55 -5.12 -18.98 -6.29
CA SER A 55 -5.17 -19.86 -7.46
C SER A 55 -3.99 -20.84 -7.57
N ILE A 56 -2.87 -20.58 -6.86
CA ILE A 56 -1.62 -21.34 -7.03
C ILE A 56 -1.26 -22.20 -5.81
N ILE A 57 -1.56 -21.75 -4.58
CA ILE A 57 -1.04 -22.38 -3.34
C ILE A 57 -2.15 -23.07 -2.53
N LEU A 58 -2.92 -23.98 -3.15
CA LEU A 58 -3.87 -24.81 -2.36
C LEU A 58 -3.21 -26.01 -1.67
N SER A 59 -1.90 -26.20 -1.80
CA SER A 59 -1.21 -27.30 -1.11
C SER A 59 0.13 -26.85 -0.55
N GLU A 60 0.15 -26.49 0.74
CA GLU A 60 1.23 -26.87 1.65
C GLU A 60 0.86 -26.46 3.09
N LYS A 61 0.90 -27.43 4.00
CA LYS A 61 0.73 -27.21 5.45
C LYS A 61 1.94 -26.42 5.95
N HIS A 62 1.89 -25.09 5.94
CA HIS A 62 3.05 -24.27 6.26
C HIS A 62 3.08 -23.73 7.69
N LEU A 63 4.30 -23.72 8.22
CA LEU A 63 4.76 -23.50 9.59
C LEU A 63 4.32 -22.17 10.24
N LEU A 64 3.50 -22.29 11.28
CA LEU A 64 3.05 -21.22 12.20
C LEU A 64 4.15 -20.53 13.02
N VAL A 65 5.37 -21.11 13.09
CA VAL A 65 6.42 -20.64 14.00
C VAL A 65 7.16 -19.41 13.45
N ALA A 66 7.30 -19.30 12.12
CA ALA A 66 7.87 -18.12 11.46
C ALA A 66 6.97 -16.87 11.64
N ASP A 67 5.67 -17.09 11.79
CA ASP A 67 4.65 -16.04 11.80
C ASP A 67 4.70 -15.20 13.08
N ILE A 68 5.11 -15.82 14.20
CA ILE A 68 5.21 -15.15 15.51
C ILE A 68 6.41 -14.17 15.53
N TYR A 69 7.51 -14.49 14.86
CA TYR A 69 8.69 -13.62 14.83
C TYR A 69 8.47 -12.34 14.04
N VAL A 70 7.70 -12.40 12.96
CA VAL A 70 7.39 -11.19 12.20
C VAL A 70 6.48 -10.27 13.00
N LEU A 71 5.45 -10.84 13.66
CA LEU A 71 4.55 -10.09 14.53
C LEU A 71 5.30 -9.44 15.70
N SER A 72 6.29 -10.11 16.29
CA SER A 72 7.05 -9.56 17.42
C SER A 72 7.94 -8.38 17.03
N VAL A 73 8.53 -8.40 15.83
CA VAL A 73 9.29 -7.25 15.30
C VAL A 73 8.36 -6.05 15.03
N PHE A 74 7.12 -6.29 14.58
CA PHE A 74 6.13 -5.23 14.39
C PHE A 74 5.75 -4.53 15.69
N VAL A 75 5.51 -5.28 16.77
CA VAL A 75 5.17 -4.71 18.08
C VAL A 75 6.33 -3.87 18.64
N LEU A 76 7.57 -4.30 18.44
CA LEU A 76 8.76 -3.55 18.88
C LEU A 76 8.91 -2.20 18.17
N MET A 77 8.63 -2.11 16.87
CA MET A 77 8.68 -0.85 16.12
C MET A 77 7.67 0.18 16.66
N ILE A 78 6.46 -0.27 17.01
CA ILE A 78 5.43 0.60 17.57
C ILE A 78 5.86 1.12 18.95
N LEU A 79 6.40 0.26 19.81
CA LEU A 79 6.84 0.63 21.16
C LEU A 79 8.03 1.61 21.16
N VAL A 80 8.96 1.49 20.21
CA VAL A 80 10.07 2.45 20.08
C VAL A 80 9.56 3.82 19.66
N SER A 81 8.54 3.89 18.80
CA SER A 81 7.97 5.17 18.35
C SER A 81 7.21 5.92 19.45
N SER A 82 6.63 5.23 20.43
CA SER A 82 5.82 5.85 21.49
C SER A 82 6.65 6.50 22.61
N ASN A 83 7.92 6.12 22.78
CA ASN A 83 8.74 6.59 23.90
C ASN A 83 9.26 8.03 23.75
N ASN A 84 9.02 8.69 22.61
CA ASN A 84 9.44 10.08 22.36
C ASN A 84 8.28 11.10 22.48
N SER A 85 7.22 10.74 23.23
CA SER A 85 5.93 11.43 23.30
C SER A 85 5.93 12.79 24.00
N GLY A 86 7.04 13.25 24.58
CA GLY A 86 7.12 14.53 25.28
C GLY A 86 7.01 15.77 24.39
N HIS A 87 7.35 15.67 23.10
CA HIS A 87 7.35 16.82 22.16
C HIS A 87 6.33 16.68 21.01
N PHE A 88 5.58 15.58 20.95
CA PHE A 88 4.58 15.36 19.89
C PHE A 88 3.25 16.07 20.15
N PHE A 89 2.89 16.27 21.42
CA PHE A 89 1.60 16.86 21.79
C PHE A 89 1.54 18.39 21.59
N ASP A 90 2.67 19.09 21.57
CA ASP A 90 2.69 20.55 21.39
C ASP A 90 2.50 20.97 19.91
N PHE A 91 2.64 20.04 18.95
CA PHE A 91 2.41 20.33 17.52
C PHE A 91 0.94 20.19 17.10
N LEU A 92 0.13 19.44 17.86
CA LEU A 92 -1.30 19.18 17.61
C LEU A 92 -2.21 20.38 17.92
N GLY A 93 -1.67 21.47 18.48
CA GLY A 93 -2.44 22.64 18.91
C GLY A 93 -2.66 23.72 17.85
N ALA A 94 -2.07 23.62 16.65
CA ALA A 94 -2.16 24.65 15.63
C ALA A 94 -3.19 24.28 14.56
N ASN A 95 -4.48 24.51 14.87
CA ASN A 95 -5.62 24.53 13.95
C ASN A 95 -5.22 24.83 12.49
N LYS A 96 -4.96 23.78 11.70
CA LYS A 96 -4.71 23.88 10.26
C LYS A 96 -5.79 23.13 9.51
N LEU A 97 -6.88 23.85 9.30
CA LEU A 97 -7.87 23.75 8.22
C LEU A 97 -7.74 22.49 7.33
N VAL A 98 -8.63 21.54 7.58
CA VAL A 98 -8.99 20.37 6.74
C VAL A 98 -9.10 20.70 5.24
N TYR A 99 -9.35 21.96 4.88
CA TYR A 99 -9.45 22.43 3.50
C TYR A 99 -8.12 22.61 2.75
N PHE A 100 -6.98 22.62 3.46
CA PHE A 100 -5.68 22.85 2.81
C PHE A 100 -5.24 21.67 1.92
N GLU A 101 -5.64 20.44 2.25
CA GLU A 101 -5.30 19.25 1.47
C GLU A 101 -5.95 19.24 0.09
N PHE A 102 -7.25 19.55 0.03
CA PHE A 102 -7.98 19.64 -1.23
C PHE A 102 -7.43 20.73 -2.14
N TYR A 103 -7.04 21.88 -1.57
CA TYR A 103 -6.41 22.96 -2.33
C TYR A 103 -5.08 22.51 -2.96
N LYS A 104 -4.25 21.75 -2.23
CA LYS A 104 -3.01 21.17 -2.79
C LYS A 104 -3.28 20.19 -3.92
N LEU A 105 -4.34 19.39 -3.84
CA LEU A 105 -4.73 18.47 -4.92
C LEU A 105 -5.18 19.22 -6.17
N LEU A 106 -6.02 20.24 -6.00
CA LEU A 106 -6.48 21.09 -7.10
C LEU A 106 -5.33 21.84 -7.78
N LYS A 107 -4.22 22.11 -7.08
CA LYS A 107 -3.03 22.71 -7.70
C LYS A 107 -2.48 21.87 -8.87
N TYR A 108 -2.67 20.55 -8.88
CA TYR A 108 -2.22 19.68 -9.97
C TYR A 108 -3.05 19.81 -11.25
N THR A 109 -4.25 20.40 -11.19
CA THR A 109 -5.04 20.68 -12.40
C THR A 109 -4.66 22.00 -13.06
N MET A 110 -3.90 22.85 -12.35
CA MET A 110 -3.47 24.16 -12.83
C MET A 110 -2.09 24.08 -13.51
N ILE A 111 -1.87 24.93 -14.52
CA ILE A 111 -0.57 25.09 -15.19
C ILE A 111 0.41 25.74 -14.21
N PRO A 112 1.67 25.25 -14.08
CA PRO A 112 2.38 24.30 -14.94
C PRO A 112 2.30 22.82 -14.50
N TYR A 113 1.66 22.52 -13.36
CA TYR A 113 1.64 21.17 -12.80
C TYR A 113 0.79 20.18 -13.61
N SER A 114 -0.15 20.68 -14.41
CA SER A 114 -0.96 19.89 -15.33
C SER A 114 -0.13 19.12 -16.38
N ILE A 115 1.09 19.55 -16.69
CA ILE A 115 1.98 18.81 -17.61
C ILE A 115 2.35 17.44 -17.00
N TYR A 116 2.59 17.38 -15.69
CA TYR A 116 2.86 16.13 -15.00
C TYR A 116 1.65 15.21 -14.98
N SER A 117 0.43 15.74 -14.79
CA SER A 117 -0.77 14.90 -14.79
C SER A 117 -1.03 14.28 -16.16
N VAL A 118 -0.82 15.02 -17.26
CA VAL A 118 -0.90 14.48 -18.62
C VAL A 118 0.13 13.37 -18.85
N PHE A 119 1.37 13.54 -18.36
CA PHE A 119 2.39 12.50 -18.46
C PHE A 119 1.98 11.21 -17.73
N TYR A 120 1.45 11.30 -16.51
CA TYR A 120 0.99 10.12 -15.76
C TYR A 120 -0.18 9.40 -16.44
N ILE A 121 -1.13 10.15 -17.03
CA ILE A 121 -2.23 9.56 -17.79
C ILE A 121 -1.69 8.80 -19.01
N GLY A 122 -0.75 9.39 -19.75
CA GLY A 122 -0.09 8.73 -20.88
C GLY A 122 0.66 7.47 -20.48
N TYR A 123 1.37 7.51 -19.35
CA TYR A 123 2.08 6.35 -18.79
C TYR A 123 1.12 5.20 -18.45
N LEU A 124 0.02 5.48 -17.73
CA LEU A 124 -0.97 4.46 -17.38
C LEU A 124 -1.63 3.84 -18.63
N PHE A 125 -1.86 4.64 -19.67
CA PHE A 125 -2.40 4.16 -20.94
C PHE A 125 -1.43 3.20 -21.65
N LEU A 126 -0.14 3.54 -21.70
CA LEU A 126 0.89 2.65 -22.24
C LEU A 126 1.00 1.36 -21.43
N CYS A 127 0.97 1.43 -20.10
CA CYS A 127 0.94 0.24 -19.25
C CYS A 127 -0.26 -0.66 -19.57
N LEU A 128 -1.44 -0.10 -19.82
CA LEU A 128 -2.62 -0.88 -20.19
C LEU A 128 -2.43 -1.62 -21.52
N ILE A 129 -1.85 -0.97 -22.53
CA ILE A 129 -1.54 -1.60 -23.82
C ILE A 129 -0.56 -2.76 -23.62
N VAL A 130 0.51 -2.54 -22.85
CA VAL A 130 1.51 -3.58 -22.56
C VAL A 130 0.88 -4.77 -21.82
N VAL A 131 0.07 -4.50 -20.79
CA VAL A 131 -0.64 -5.57 -20.06
C VAL A 131 -1.60 -6.33 -20.98
N TYR A 132 -2.33 -5.65 -21.87
CA TYR A 132 -3.20 -6.29 -22.86
C TYR A 132 -2.40 -7.21 -23.80
N GLU A 133 -1.26 -6.75 -24.31
CA GLU A 133 -0.40 -7.56 -25.17
C GLU A 133 0.16 -8.79 -24.43
N ILE A 134 0.63 -8.62 -23.19
CA ILE A 134 1.09 -9.74 -22.34
C ILE A 134 -0.04 -10.75 -22.13
N VAL A 135 -1.24 -10.30 -21.78
CA VAL A 135 -2.39 -11.19 -21.52
C VAL A 135 -2.82 -11.93 -22.79
N SER A 136 -2.80 -11.27 -23.95
CA SER A 136 -3.17 -11.89 -25.23
C SER A 136 -2.16 -12.94 -25.71
N ARG A 137 -0.86 -12.73 -25.47
CA ARG A 137 0.19 -13.68 -25.88
C ARG A 137 0.44 -14.79 -24.87
N CYS A 138 0.41 -14.49 -23.57
CA CYS A 138 0.77 -15.45 -22.53
C CYS A 138 -0.40 -16.29 -22.01
N GLY A 139 -1.62 -16.16 -22.57
CA GLY A 139 -2.77 -17.00 -22.26
C GLY A 139 -2.83 -17.35 -20.77
N GLY A 140 -3.10 -16.35 -19.92
CA GLY A 140 -2.79 -16.38 -18.49
C GLY A 140 -3.16 -17.70 -17.78
N PRO A 141 -2.52 -18.04 -16.66
CA PRO A 141 -2.66 -19.35 -15.98
C PRO A 141 -4.12 -19.75 -15.66
N LEU A 142 -5.03 -18.77 -15.58
CA LEU A 142 -6.48 -18.95 -15.43
C LEU A 142 -7.20 -19.50 -16.69
N ARG A 143 -6.54 -19.57 -17.85
CA ARG A 143 -7.10 -19.96 -19.15
C ARG A 143 -6.31 -21.06 -19.85
N MET A 144 -5.46 -21.80 -19.13
CA MET A 144 -5.03 -23.10 -19.65
C MET A 144 -6.26 -24.00 -19.73
N LYS A 145 -6.78 -24.17 -20.96
CA LYS A 145 -7.75 -25.21 -21.27
C LYS A 145 -7.06 -26.54 -20.98
N SER A 146 -7.53 -27.26 -19.97
CA SER A 146 -7.29 -28.69 -19.84
C SER A 146 -7.78 -29.42 -21.09
#